data_AF-A0A0V0IIA9-F1
#
_entry.id   AF-A0A0V0IIA9-F1
#
_cell.length_a   1.000
_cell.length_b   1.000
_cell.length_c   1.000
_cell.angle_alpha   90.00
_cell.angle_beta   90.00
_cell.angle_gamma   90.00
#
_symmetry.space_group_name_H-M   'P 1'
#
loop_
_entity.id
_entity.type
_entity.pdbx_description
1 polymer ?
#
loop_
_entity_poly.entity_id
_entity_poly.type
_entity_poly.pdbx_seq_one_letter_code
_entity_poly.pdbx_strand_id
1 'polypeptide(L)'
;MQLATVAKLWNDQGWNLHFRRNLNDWEMCRLAELFFTLAQFSNLSVEEDSLVWNVGSKGWFTVNSAYEDLNTVGIEEVEWPWKRIWKTEIPYKVNCFTWLLAKETVLTHQNLNKRGFHLCSRCFLCEEQGETVNHLFLHHKWTSQLWQMFTNMREIKWVKPERIKEVLKCWNRDGNAGRKEERWKIVPSCIWWTVWLERN
;
A
#
# COMPACT_ATOMS: atom_id res chain seq x y z
N MET A 1 43.33 12.49 4.28
CA MET A 1 42.33 13.39 4.90
C MET A 1 42.10 12.84 6.30
N GLN A 2 42.62 13.49 7.34
CA GLN A 2 42.34 13.03 8.71
C GLN A 2 40.85 13.28 9.00
N LEU A 3 40.15 12.25 9.47
CA LEU A 3 38.77 12.39 9.91
C LEU A 3 38.78 13.22 11.20
N ALA A 4 38.23 14.43 11.13
CA ALA A 4 37.97 15.26 12.31
C ALA A 4 36.69 14.76 12.98
N THR A 5 36.74 14.54 14.29
CA THR A 5 35.57 14.17 15.10
C THR A 5 35.00 15.41 15.78
N VAL A 6 33.73 15.38 16.16
CA VAL A 6 33.08 16.47 16.90
C VAL A 6 33.86 16.81 18.17
N ALA A 7 34.32 15.81 18.91
CA ALA A 7 35.16 15.98 20.10
C ALA A 7 36.48 16.75 19.84
N LYS A 8 37.03 16.71 18.62
CA LYS A 8 38.24 17.49 18.27
C LYS A 8 37.93 18.93 17.88
N LEU A 9 36.70 19.20 17.46
CA LEU A 9 36.26 20.49 16.94
C LEU A 9 35.44 21.28 17.97
N TRP A 10 35.23 20.74 19.18
CA TRP A 10 34.47 21.37 20.25
C TRP A 10 35.38 21.64 21.45
N ASN A 11 35.39 22.87 21.96
CA ASN A 11 36.14 23.29 23.15
C ASN A 11 35.25 24.09 24.11
N ASP A 12 35.80 24.50 25.27
CA ASP A 12 35.08 25.28 26.29
C ASP A 12 34.56 26.64 25.80
N GLN A 13 34.99 27.07 24.61
CA GLN A 13 34.56 28.31 23.94
C GLN A 13 33.63 28.05 22.74
N GLY A 14 33.28 26.80 22.44
CA GLY A 14 32.37 26.38 21.38
C GLY A 14 33.03 25.64 20.20
N TRP A 15 32.44 25.78 19.01
CA TRP A 15 32.91 25.13 17.78
C TRP A 15 34.18 25.80 17.22
N ASN A 16 35.27 25.05 17.11
CA ASN A 16 36.56 25.46 16.58
C ASN A 16 36.86 24.77 15.24
N LEU A 17 36.32 25.34 14.15
CA LEU A 17 36.47 24.81 12.79
C LEU A 17 37.70 25.41 12.09
N HIS A 18 38.68 24.57 11.76
CA HIS A 18 39.86 24.96 10.99
C HIS A 18 39.69 24.58 9.52
N PHE A 19 39.65 25.56 8.64
CA PHE A 19 39.57 25.34 7.19
C PHE A 19 40.98 25.21 6.59
N ARG A 20 41.13 24.30 5.63
CA ARG A 20 42.42 24.07 4.93
C ARG A 20 42.92 25.31 4.17
N ARG A 21 42.01 26.19 3.78
CA ARG A 21 42.27 27.44 3.05
C ARG A 21 41.36 28.54 3.58
N ASN A 22 41.69 29.79 3.25
CA ASN A 22 40.78 30.91 3.48
C ASN A 22 39.47 30.71 2.69
N LEU A 23 38.37 31.11 3.33
CA LEU A 23 37.05 31.11 2.72
C LEU A 23 36.93 32.29 1.76
N ASN A 24 36.22 32.08 0.66
CA ASN A 24 35.85 33.16 -0.24
C ASN A 24 34.57 33.84 0.26
N ASP A 25 34.32 35.08 -0.17
CA ASP A 25 33.16 35.87 0.30
C ASP A 25 31.80 35.16 0.09
N TRP A 26 31.63 34.43 -1.01
CA TRP A 26 30.40 33.69 -1.29
C TRP A 26 30.22 32.42 -0.44
N GLU A 27 31.27 31.95 0.23
CA GLU A 27 31.22 30.79 1.14
C GLU A 27 30.80 31.21 2.56
N MET A 28 30.86 32.51 2.87
CA MET A 28 30.53 33.05 4.19
C MET A 28 29.07 32.81 4.59
N CYS A 29 28.13 32.87 3.64
CA CYS A 29 26.72 32.56 3.92
C CYS A 29 26.53 31.09 4.36
N ARG A 30 27.20 30.16 3.68
CA ARG A 30 27.15 28.72 4.03
C ARG A 30 27.82 28.44 5.36
N LEU A 31 28.88 29.18 5.68
CA LEU A 31 29.52 29.10 6.98
C LEU A 31 28.59 29.59 8.09
N ALA A 32 27.88 30.70 7.87
CA ALA A 32 26.91 31.21 8.84
C ALA A 32 25.76 30.22 9.07
N GLU A 33 25.24 29.61 8.00
CA GLU A 33 24.23 28.54 8.10
C GLU A 33 24.77 27.34 8.88
N LEU A 34 26.02 26.92 8.62
CA LEU A 34 26.66 25.84 9.36
C LEU A 34 26.75 26.18 10.85
N PHE A 35 27.24 27.36 11.23
CA PHE A 35 27.29 27.76 12.64
C PHE A 35 25.90 27.85 13.27
N PHE A 36 24.88 28.29 12.52
CA PHE A 36 23.50 28.32 13.01
C PHE A 36 22.96 26.91 13.28
N THR A 37 23.22 25.96 12.38
CA THR A 37 22.86 24.54 12.60
C THR A 37 23.62 23.97 13.78
N LEU A 38 24.93 24.19 13.86
CA LEU A 38 25.79 23.69 14.93
C LEU A 38 25.42 24.26 16.32
N ALA A 39 24.95 25.51 16.38
CA ALA A 39 24.48 26.13 17.61
C ALA A 39 23.20 25.50 18.19
N GLN A 40 22.44 24.75 17.38
CA GLN A 40 21.27 24.00 17.86
C GLN A 40 21.68 22.78 18.71
N PHE A 41 22.95 22.36 18.66
CA PHE A 41 23.50 21.22 19.39
C PHE A 41 24.36 21.71 20.57
N SER A 42 23.71 22.05 21.69
CA SER A 42 24.38 22.56 22.90
C SER A 42 24.63 21.51 23.99
N ASN A 43 24.03 20.32 23.86
CA ASN A 43 24.10 19.25 24.86
C ASN A 43 25.07 18.12 24.43
N LEU A 44 26.29 18.48 24.04
CA LEU A 44 27.33 17.48 23.74
C LEU A 44 27.95 16.97 25.03
N SER A 45 28.00 15.65 25.21
CA SER A 45 28.74 14.99 26.29
C SER A 45 30.08 14.43 25.78
N VAL A 46 30.99 14.12 26.69
CA VAL A 46 32.28 13.46 26.38
C VAL A 46 32.10 11.94 26.22
N GLU A 47 30.88 11.44 26.34
CA GLU A 47 30.58 10.01 26.26
C GLU A 47 30.70 9.49 24.81
N GLU A 48 30.85 8.17 24.66
CA GLU A 48 30.84 7.55 23.34
C GLU A 48 29.49 7.74 22.64
N ASP A 49 29.53 7.98 21.32
CA ASP A 49 28.33 8.13 20.52
C ASP A 49 27.46 6.87 20.62
N SER A 50 26.16 7.06 20.85
CA SER A 50 25.17 5.97 20.89
C SER A 50 24.05 6.21 19.87
N LEU A 51 23.51 5.10 19.34
CA LEU A 51 22.38 5.16 18.43
C LEU A 51 21.10 5.49 19.23
N VAL A 52 20.50 6.63 18.93
CA VAL A 52 19.25 7.06 19.54
C VAL A 52 18.12 6.95 18.52
N TRP A 53 17.05 6.27 18.91
CA TRP A 53 15.81 6.22 18.16
C TRP A 53 15.03 7.52 18.38
N ASN A 54 14.82 8.28 17.31
CA ASN A 54 14.21 9.62 17.34
C ASN A 54 12.67 9.61 17.38
N VAL A 55 12.04 8.43 17.34
CA VAL A 55 10.58 8.32 17.40
C VAL A 55 10.11 7.88 18.80
N GLY A 56 9.38 8.76 19.47
CA GLY A 56 8.94 8.61 20.85
C GLY A 56 9.88 9.26 21.87
N SER A 57 9.53 9.19 23.16
CA SER A 57 10.22 9.94 24.23
C SER A 57 11.38 9.20 24.90
N LYS A 58 11.64 7.95 24.53
CA LYS A 58 12.54 7.06 25.28
C LYS A 58 13.92 6.89 24.67
N GLY A 59 14.17 7.35 23.45
CA GLY A 59 15.47 7.25 22.77
C GLY A 59 15.91 5.84 22.38
N TRP A 60 15.19 4.79 22.80
CA TRP A 60 15.49 3.40 22.48
C TRP A 60 14.64 2.90 21.32
N PHE A 61 15.26 2.14 20.42
CA PHE A 61 14.54 1.45 19.35
C PHE A 61 13.67 0.35 19.94
N THR A 62 12.40 0.33 19.54
CA THR A 62 11.53 -0.83 19.73
C THR A 62 10.80 -1.12 18.44
N VAL A 63 10.49 -2.39 18.20
CA VAL A 63 9.67 -2.81 17.06
C VAL A 63 8.32 -2.08 17.11
N ASN A 64 7.73 -1.91 18.31
CA ASN A 64 6.46 -1.21 18.48
C ASN A 64 6.53 0.26 18.03
N SER A 65 7.51 1.03 18.50
CA SER A 65 7.68 2.44 18.13
C SER A 65 7.97 2.62 16.65
N ALA A 66 8.70 1.69 16.03
CA ALA A 66 8.92 1.69 14.58
C ALA A 66 7.62 1.43 13.80
N TYR A 67 6.79 0.49 14.25
CA TYR A 67 5.49 0.25 13.62
C TYR A 67 4.52 1.42 13.79
N GLU A 68 4.51 2.08 14.95
CA GLU A 68 3.70 3.27 15.19
C GLU A 68 4.09 4.42 14.24
N ASP A 69 5.39 4.66 14.05
CA ASP A 69 5.91 5.64 13.10
C ASP A 69 5.53 5.31 11.65
N LEU A 70 5.76 4.06 11.24
CA LEU A 70 5.42 3.57 9.90
C LEU A 70 3.92 3.66 9.62
N ASN A 71 3.08 3.52 10.64
CA ASN A 71 1.62 3.62 10.51
C ASN A 71 1.10 5.06 10.61
N THR A 72 1.89 6.02 11.11
CA THR A 72 1.50 7.45 11.17
C THR A 72 1.79 8.16 9.85
N VAL A 73 2.80 7.72 9.09
CA VAL A 73 3.09 8.24 7.75
C VAL A 73 2.08 7.66 6.74
N GLY A 74 0.90 8.27 6.69
CA GLY A 74 0.10 8.29 5.47
C GLY A 74 -0.43 6.94 4.99
N ILE A 75 -0.92 6.09 5.88
CA ILE A 75 -2.06 5.25 5.47
C ILE A 75 -3.24 6.22 5.42
N GLU A 76 -3.44 6.89 4.27
CA GLU A 76 -4.80 7.22 3.87
C GLU A 76 -5.61 5.97 4.20
N GLU A 77 -6.66 6.08 5.02
CA GLU A 77 -7.61 5.01 5.23
C GLU A 77 -8.25 4.68 3.86
N VAL A 78 -7.50 4.04 2.98
CA VAL A 78 -8.02 3.31 1.85
C VAL A 78 -8.73 2.18 2.53
N GLU A 79 -10.02 2.42 2.81
CA GLU A 79 -10.95 1.49 3.44
C GLU A 79 -10.83 0.14 2.73
N TRP A 80 -9.91 -0.68 3.24
CA TRP A 80 -9.47 -1.87 2.55
C TRP A 80 -10.43 -2.96 2.93
N PRO A 81 -11.03 -3.69 1.97
CA PRO A 81 -12.16 -4.57 2.23
C PRO A 81 -11.78 -5.87 2.98
N TRP A 82 -10.66 -5.93 3.72
CA TRP A 82 -10.20 -7.13 4.41
C TRP A 82 -11.23 -7.71 5.37
N LYS A 83 -11.90 -6.85 6.18
CA LYS A 83 -12.91 -7.31 7.13
C LYS A 83 -14.01 -8.06 6.41
N ARG A 84 -14.43 -7.55 5.26
CA ARG A 84 -15.46 -8.19 4.43
C ARG A 84 -14.98 -9.54 3.90
N ILE A 85 -13.78 -9.58 3.31
CA ILE A 85 -13.24 -10.80 2.71
C ILE A 85 -13.13 -11.90 3.77
N TRP A 86 -12.52 -11.59 4.91
CA TRP A 86 -12.21 -12.63 5.91
C TRP A 86 -13.37 -12.96 6.86
N LYS A 87 -14.37 -12.09 7.02
CA LYS A 87 -15.59 -12.40 7.81
C LYS A 87 -16.66 -13.14 7.01
N THR A 88 -16.52 -13.26 5.70
CA THR A 88 -17.51 -13.95 4.87
C THR A 88 -17.39 -15.46 5.07
N GLU A 89 -18.50 -16.11 5.42
CA GLU A 89 -18.60 -17.56 5.67
C GLU A 89 -18.61 -18.36 4.36
N ILE A 90 -17.44 -18.49 3.73
CA ILE A 90 -17.21 -19.29 2.52
C ILE A 90 -15.91 -20.12 2.66
N PRO A 91 -15.69 -21.16 1.83
CA PRO A 91 -14.47 -21.95 1.90
C PRO A 91 -13.21 -21.08 1.82
N TYR A 92 -12.22 -21.38 2.68
CA TYR A 92 -11.03 -20.54 2.85
C TYR A 92 -10.27 -20.28 1.53
N LYS A 93 -10.20 -21.28 0.64
CA LYS A 93 -9.62 -21.13 -0.71
C LYS A 93 -10.27 -20.01 -1.54
N VAL A 94 -11.58 -19.83 -1.39
CA VAL A 94 -12.34 -18.78 -2.08
C VAL A 94 -12.04 -17.42 -1.45
N ASN A 95 -11.91 -17.33 -0.12
CA ASN A 95 -11.47 -16.09 0.54
C ASN A 95 -10.07 -15.67 0.13
N CYS A 96 -9.11 -16.62 0.07
CA CYS A 96 -7.77 -16.37 -0.46
C CYS A 96 -7.81 -15.88 -1.91
N PHE A 97 -8.65 -16.50 -2.74
CA PHE A 97 -8.82 -16.09 -4.12
C PHE A 97 -9.40 -14.66 -4.23
N THR A 98 -10.48 -14.37 -3.50
CA THR A 98 -11.08 -13.02 -3.45
C THR A 98 -10.08 -11.98 -2.95
N TRP A 99 -9.21 -12.33 -2.01
CA TRP A 99 -8.11 -11.47 -1.57
C TRP A 99 -7.11 -11.15 -2.68
N LEU A 100 -6.66 -12.17 -3.43
CA LEU A 100 -5.77 -11.98 -4.58
C LEU A 100 -6.42 -11.13 -5.66
N LEU A 101 -7.73 -11.32 -5.87
CA LEU A 101 -8.53 -10.57 -6.83
C LEU A 101 -8.66 -9.11 -6.43
N ALA A 102 -8.94 -8.83 -5.16
CA ALA A 102 -8.97 -7.47 -4.61
C ALA A 102 -7.61 -6.76 -4.74
N LYS A 103 -6.50 -7.51 -4.68
CA LYS A 103 -5.16 -7.00 -4.97
C LYS A 103 -4.83 -6.91 -6.46
N GLU A 104 -5.71 -7.38 -7.35
CA GLU A 104 -5.48 -7.50 -8.80
C GLU A 104 -4.22 -8.32 -9.15
N THR A 105 -3.94 -9.37 -8.37
CA THR A 105 -2.71 -10.19 -8.47
C THR A 105 -2.95 -11.64 -8.93
N VAL A 106 -4.19 -11.97 -9.30
CA VAL A 106 -4.58 -13.28 -9.86
C VAL A 106 -3.80 -13.55 -11.16
N LEU A 107 -3.58 -14.83 -11.49
CA LEU A 107 -2.74 -15.28 -12.61
C LEU A 107 -3.43 -15.10 -13.99
N THR A 108 -3.88 -13.89 -14.29
CA THR A 108 -4.29 -13.52 -15.66
C THR A 108 -3.07 -13.38 -16.57
N HIS A 109 -3.26 -13.48 -17.89
CA HIS A 109 -2.16 -13.27 -18.85
C HIS A 109 -1.44 -11.94 -18.65
N GLN A 110 -2.17 -10.85 -18.36
CA GLN A 110 -1.54 -9.56 -18.06
C GLN A 110 -0.59 -9.64 -16.84
N ASN A 111 -0.99 -10.35 -15.78
CA ASN A 111 -0.17 -10.46 -14.57
C ASN A 111 0.97 -11.47 -14.73
N LEU A 112 0.81 -12.50 -15.56
CA LEU A 112 1.88 -13.42 -15.94
C LEU A 112 2.94 -12.70 -16.79
N ASN A 113 2.51 -11.84 -17.72
CA ASN A 113 3.40 -10.98 -18.51
C ASN A 113 4.23 -10.05 -17.60
N LYS A 114 3.60 -9.44 -16.59
CA LYS A 114 4.34 -8.63 -15.58
C LYS A 114 5.37 -9.43 -14.78
N ARG A 115 5.24 -10.76 -14.72
CA ARG A 115 6.16 -11.68 -14.03
C ARG A 115 7.21 -12.30 -14.97
N GLY A 116 7.27 -11.87 -16.23
CA GLY A 116 8.27 -12.33 -17.20
C GLY A 116 7.87 -13.55 -18.04
N PHE A 117 6.64 -14.05 -17.91
CA PHE A 117 6.11 -15.07 -18.82
C PHE A 117 5.61 -14.39 -20.09
N HIS A 118 6.09 -14.77 -21.27
CA HIS A 118 5.72 -14.10 -22.52
C HIS A 118 4.49 -14.78 -23.15
N LEU A 119 3.29 -14.31 -22.80
CA LEU A 119 2.02 -14.84 -23.29
C LEU A 119 1.32 -13.82 -24.19
N CYS A 120 0.63 -14.30 -25.22
CA CYS A 120 -0.28 -13.47 -26.00
C CYS A 120 -1.42 -13.02 -25.07
N SER A 121 -1.53 -11.71 -24.82
CA SER A 121 -2.56 -11.15 -23.96
C SER A 121 -3.90 -11.15 -24.69
N ARG A 122 -4.52 -12.33 -24.78
CA ARG A 122 -5.87 -12.58 -25.31
C ARG A 122 -6.67 -13.32 -24.24
N CYS A 123 -7.89 -12.87 -23.98
CA CYS A 123 -8.80 -13.47 -23.02
C CYS A 123 -9.28 -14.82 -23.51
N PHE A 124 -9.15 -15.85 -22.69
CA PHE A 124 -9.55 -17.22 -23.04
C PHE A 124 -11.06 -17.35 -23.32
N LEU A 125 -11.89 -16.55 -22.64
CA LEU A 125 -13.35 -16.69 -22.71
C LEU A 125 -14.01 -15.91 -23.86
N CYS A 126 -13.43 -14.79 -24.32
CA CYS A 126 -14.01 -14.01 -25.45
C CYS A 126 -13.12 -13.99 -26.68
N GLU A 127 -11.82 -14.25 -26.55
CA GLU A 127 -10.86 -14.13 -27.63
C GLU A 127 -10.83 -12.76 -28.34
N GLU A 128 -11.41 -11.70 -27.78
CA GLU A 128 -11.48 -10.39 -28.45
C GLU A 128 -10.59 -9.33 -27.80
N GLN A 129 -10.44 -9.41 -26.47
CA GLN A 129 -9.72 -8.41 -25.67
C GLN A 129 -8.59 -9.07 -24.87
N GLY A 130 -7.69 -8.28 -24.31
CA GLY A 130 -6.65 -8.79 -23.42
C GLY A 130 -7.18 -9.32 -22.10
N GLU A 131 -6.58 -10.41 -21.59
CA GLU A 131 -6.96 -11.00 -20.31
C GLU A 131 -6.42 -10.15 -19.15
N THR A 132 -7.24 -9.19 -18.71
CA THR A 132 -7.02 -8.42 -17.48
C THR A 132 -7.95 -8.89 -16.38
N VAL A 133 -7.61 -8.60 -15.12
CA VAL A 133 -8.45 -8.95 -13.97
C VAL A 133 -9.84 -8.30 -14.11
N ASN A 134 -9.89 -7.00 -14.40
CA ASN A 134 -11.15 -6.27 -14.52
C ASN A 134 -11.95 -6.72 -15.75
N HIS A 135 -11.31 -7.04 -16.88
CA HIS A 135 -12.00 -7.64 -18.01
C HIS A 135 -12.63 -8.98 -17.63
N LEU A 136 -11.83 -9.94 -17.16
CA LEU A 136 -12.29 -11.31 -16.91
C LEU A 136 -13.41 -11.37 -15.84
N PHE A 137 -13.22 -10.67 -14.72
CA PHE A 137 -14.07 -10.81 -13.54
C PHE A 137 -15.14 -9.75 -13.37
N LEU A 138 -15.14 -8.72 -14.23
CA LEU A 138 -16.20 -7.71 -14.27
C LEU A 138 -16.76 -7.62 -15.68
N HIS A 139 -15.97 -7.09 -16.63
CA HIS A 139 -16.48 -6.54 -17.89
C HIS A 139 -16.76 -7.54 -18.99
N HIS A 140 -16.27 -8.77 -18.87
CA HIS A 140 -16.54 -9.85 -19.83
C HIS A 140 -18.04 -10.09 -19.96
N LYS A 141 -18.51 -10.44 -21.15
CA LYS A 141 -19.94 -10.60 -21.47
C LYS A 141 -20.66 -11.55 -20.51
N TRP A 142 -20.08 -12.71 -20.23
CA TRP A 142 -20.71 -13.72 -19.39
C TRP A 142 -20.66 -13.31 -17.92
N THR A 143 -19.52 -12.80 -17.46
CA THR A 143 -19.39 -12.26 -16.11
C THR A 143 -20.38 -11.12 -15.86
N SER A 144 -20.56 -10.23 -16.84
CA SER A 144 -21.55 -9.16 -16.81
C SER A 144 -22.97 -9.67 -16.65
N GLN A 145 -23.33 -10.75 -17.36
CA GLN A 145 -24.65 -11.37 -17.25
C GLN A 145 -24.88 -12.01 -15.89
N LEU A 146 -23.86 -12.68 -15.31
CA LEU A 146 -23.93 -13.20 -13.95
C LEU A 146 -24.21 -12.08 -12.94
N TRP A 147 -23.48 -10.96 -13.04
CA TRP A 147 -23.74 -9.80 -12.20
C TRP A 147 -25.17 -9.27 -12.36
N GLN A 148 -25.63 -9.09 -13.60
CA GLN A 148 -26.98 -8.62 -13.89
C GLN A 148 -28.05 -9.55 -13.34
N MET A 149 -27.85 -10.86 -13.41
CA MET A 149 -28.77 -11.85 -12.87
C MET A 149 -29.01 -11.60 -11.37
N PHE A 150 -27.94 -11.46 -10.57
CA PHE A 150 -28.08 -11.20 -9.14
C PHE A 150 -28.59 -9.79 -8.83
N THR A 151 -28.16 -8.75 -9.56
CA THR A 151 -28.67 -7.39 -9.32
C THR A 151 -30.16 -7.28 -9.65
N ASN A 152 -30.62 -7.95 -10.71
CA ASN A 152 -32.03 -7.96 -11.12
C ASN A 152 -32.90 -8.74 -10.13
N MET A 153 -32.39 -9.83 -9.53
CA MET A 153 -33.12 -10.58 -8.48
C MET A 153 -33.52 -9.70 -7.28
N ARG A 154 -32.80 -8.61 -7.03
CA ARG A 154 -33.07 -7.67 -5.93
C ARG A 154 -33.44 -6.26 -6.41
N GLU A 155 -33.68 -6.07 -7.71
CA GLU A 155 -33.95 -4.77 -8.31
C GLU A 155 -32.91 -3.68 -7.93
N ILE A 156 -31.66 -4.10 -7.70
CA ILE A 156 -30.58 -3.18 -7.33
C ILE A 156 -30.19 -2.41 -8.59
N LYS A 157 -30.37 -1.09 -8.56
CA LYS A 157 -29.84 -0.17 -9.57
C LYS A 157 -28.31 -0.09 -9.41
N TRP A 158 -27.63 -1.08 -9.96
CA TRP A 158 -26.18 -1.23 -9.82
C TRP A 158 -25.45 -0.60 -11.00
N VAL A 159 -24.57 0.37 -10.69
CA VAL A 159 -23.61 0.90 -11.66
C VAL A 159 -22.33 0.08 -11.54
N LYS A 160 -21.94 -0.55 -12.63
CA LYS A 160 -20.78 -1.42 -12.67
C LYS A 160 -19.49 -0.62 -12.46
N PRO A 161 -18.71 -0.91 -11.40
CA PRO A 161 -17.44 -0.24 -11.17
C PRO A 161 -16.35 -0.65 -12.16
N GLU A 162 -15.29 0.12 -12.24
CA GLU A 162 -14.16 -0.18 -13.13
C GLU A 162 -13.26 -1.26 -12.53
N ARG A 163 -13.09 -1.24 -11.20
CA ARG A 163 -12.12 -2.09 -10.46
C ARG A 163 -12.77 -3.03 -9.46
N ILE A 164 -12.14 -4.16 -9.19
CA ILE A 164 -12.60 -5.17 -8.23
C ILE A 164 -12.82 -4.59 -6.82
N LYS A 165 -11.90 -3.74 -6.36
CA LYS A 165 -11.99 -3.12 -5.02
C LYS A 165 -13.26 -2.29 -4.86
N GLU A 166 -13.67 -1.59 -5.91
CA GLU A 166 -14.87 -0.75 -5.91
C GLU A 166 -16.13 -1.61 -5.84
N VAL A 167 -16.14 -2.79 -6.49
CA VAL A 167 -17.22 -3.78 -6.32
C VAL A 167 -17.35 -4.22 -4.87
N LEU A 168 -16.22 -4.46 -4.19
CA LEU A 168 -16.26 -4.80 -2.78
C LEU A 168 -16.80 -3.66 -1.90
N LYS A 169 -16.65 -2.41 -2.32
CA LYS A 169 -17.19 -1.24 -1.63
C LYS A 169 -18.68 -1.04 -1.92
N CYS A 170 -19.07 -0.93 -3.20
CA CYS A 170 -20.46 -0.64 -3.58
C CYS A 170 -21.40 -1.79 -3.23
N TRP A 171 -20.98 -3.05 -3.36
CA TRP A 171 -21.84 -4.18 -2.98
C TRP A 171 -22.12 -4.22 -1.48
N ASN A 172 -21.24 -3.69 -0.64
CA ASN A 172 -21.52 -3.57 0.79
C ASN A 172 -22.60 -2.53 1.08
N ARG A 173 -22.62 -1.42 0.32
CA ARG A 173 -23.59 -0.34 0.46
C ARG A 173 -24.94 -0.72 -0.15
N ASP A 174 -24.92 -1.13 -1.42
CA ASP A 174 -26.11 -1.25 -2.26
C ASP A 174 -26.63 -2.69 -2.31
N GLY A 175 -25.72 -3.67 -2.27
CA GLY A 175 -26.07 -5.10 -2.30
C GLY A 175 -26.70 -5.57 -0.98
N ASN A 176 -26.20 -5.08 0.15
CA ASN A 176 -26.67 -5.47 1.49
C ASN A 176 -27.75 -4.53 2.05
N ALA A 177 -28.28 -3.61 1.25
CA ALA A 177 -29.27 -2.64 1.70
C ALA A 177 -30.55 -3.34 2.21
N GLY A 178 -30.82 -3.21 3.51
CA GLY A 178 -32.14 -3.42 4.11
C GLY A 178 -32.51 -4.84 4.58
N ARG A 179 -31.73 -5.89 4.30
CA ARG A 179 -32.03 -7.26 4.78
C ARG A 179 -30.75 -7.92 5.30
N LYS A 180 -30.74 -8.34 6.57
CA LYS A 180 -29.63 -9.05 7.26
C LYS A 180 -29.39 -10.46 6.68
N GLU A 181 -29.22 -10.57 5.37
CA GLU A 181 -29.07 -11.85 4.70
C GLU A 181 -27.60 -12.09 4.37
N GLU A 182 -26.94 -12.86 5.23
CA GLU A 182 -25.51 -13.20 5.12
C GLU A 182 -25.17 -13.82 3.75
N ARG A 183 -26.14 -14.53 3.16
CA ARG A 183 -26.03 -15.14 1.83
C ARG A 183 -25.76 -14.14 0.73
N TRP A 184 -26.13 -12.87 0.87
CA TRP A 184 -25.85 -11.89 -0.20
C TRP A 184 -24.41 -11.38 -0.21
N LYS A 185 -23.71 -11.50 0.93
CA LYS A 185 -22.31 -11.10 1.05
C LYS A 185 -21.39 -12.00 0.24
N ILE A 186 -21.78 -13.27 0.05
CA ILE A 186 -20.99 -14.29 -0.64
C ILE A 186 -21.04 -14.14 -2.17
N VAL A 187 -22.08 -13.49 -2.72
CA VAL A 187 -22.37 -13.45 -4.16
C VAL A 187 -21.17 -13.02 -5.01
N PRO A 188 -20.45 -11.92 -4.69
CA PRO A 188 -19.25 -11.55 -5.44
C PRO A 188 -18.18 -12.64 -5.47
N SER A 189 -17.88 -13.21 -4.31
CA SER A 189 -16.91 -14.31 -4.19
C SER A 189 -17.34 -15.53 -4.99
N CYS A 190 -18.64 -15.86 -5.02
CA CYS A 190 -19.18 -16.96 -5.81
C CYS A 190 -19.04 -16.70 -7.31
N ILE A 191 -19.45 -15.53 -7.82
CA ILE A 191 -19.32 -15.18 -9.24
C ILE A 191 -17.86 -15.28 -9.66
N TRP A 192 -16.95 -14.67 -8.90
CA TRP A 192 -15.53 -14.68 -9.24
C TRP A 192 -14.93 -16.07 -9.20
N TRP A 193 -15.29 -16.88 -8.21
CA TRP A 193 -14.80 -18.25 -8.13
C TRP A 193 -15.32 -19.13 -9.26
N THR A 194 -16.59 -19.00 -9.64
CA THR A 194 -17.16 -19.72 -10.79
C THR A 194 -16.44 -19.32 -12.08
N VAL A 195 -16.28 -18.02 -12.35
CA VAL A 195 -15.54 -17.55 -13.54
C VAL A 195 -14.10 -18.06 -13.55
N TRP A 196 -13.46 -18.14 -12.38
CA TRP A 196 -12.10 -18.69 -12.26
C TRP A 196 -12.04 -20.18 -12.59
N LEU A 197 -13.01 -20.97 -12.14
CA LEU A 197 -13.10 -22.39 -12.44
C LEU A 197 -13.39 -22.65 -13.91
N GLU A 198 -14.24 -21.86 -14.56
CA GLU A 198 -14.51 -22.02 -16.00
C GLU A 198 -13.31 -21.65 -16.87
N ARG A 199 -12.43 -20.77 -16.38
CA ARG A 199 -11.25 -20.33 -17.12
C ARG A 199 -10.07 -21.30 -17.01
N ASN A 200 -9.94 -22.08 -15.93
CA ASN A 200 -8.78 -22.96 -15.66
C ASN A 200 -9.17 -24.43 -15.69
#